data_AF-A0A7C3NS62-F1
#
_entry.id   AF-A0A7C3NS62-F1
#
_cell.length_a   1.000
_cell.length_b   1.000
_cell.length_c   1.000
_cell.angle_alpha   90.00
_cell.angle_beta   90.00
_cell.angle_gamma   90.00
#
_symmetry.space_group_name_H-M   'P 1'
#
loop_
_entity.id
_entity.type
_entity.pdbx_description
1 polymer ?
#
loop_
_entity_poly.entity_id
_entity_poly.type
_entity_poly.pdbx_seq_one_letter_code
_entity_poly.pdbx_strand_id
1 'polypeptide(L)'
;MLLEREELRNRLIRLIGYGRISVTTRALEDASQRISRYLLMQTLINAVFGLAVAVGLFLIELPYAALWGFLAAVLRFIPYVGPWLGALMPTALSLAAFEGWLWPVIVIVLFVALELFTNMILEPLLYGDSAGVSQVALLVSVAFWTWLWGPVGLLMATPMTVCLVVLGKYVPQLEYITVLMSDQPVAESHIIYYQRLLAMDADEADEIVTQYVKTHPPDLVYDDVMLRALSLAKVDLESDSLSESQEQFIYGHTRAIFATLEGRPEASPPAADGAQASGDGTVPPKLRILGCPARDEIDELALLMLRHLLRSTRYEIEVFGEEKLASEVVAEASGKPSGLLCIGAVAPGGLAHARYLCKRLRTQFPDLKIVVGLWGFKGELAESRESLVAAGADQVGITLLQTRDQIGNLAQLVLPASREVRDGNGPAEESRDQRHGSSARSGREQREI
;
A
#
# COMPACT_ATOMS: atom_id res chain seq x y z
N MET A 1 22.34 47.43 -18.22
CA MET A 1 23.01 46.27 -17.61
C MET A 1 22.74 46.04 -16.12
N LEU A 2 22.41 47.04 -15.28
CA LEU A 2 21.91 46.79 -13.91
C LEU A 2 20.38 46.55 -13.85
N LEU A 3 19.61 47.19 -14.76
CA LEU A 3 18.15 46.99 -14.90
C LEU A 3 17.77 45.58 -15.39
N GLU A 4 18.58 44.95 -16.23
CA GLU A 4 18.34 43.58 -16.71
C GLU A 4 18.49 42.52 -15.60
N ARG A 5 19.31 42.80 -14.58
CA ARG A 5 19.48 41.91 -13.43
C ARG A 5 18.23 41.86 -12.57
N GLU A 6 17.54 43.00 -12.40
CA GLU A 6 16.29 43.07 -11.63
C GLU A 6 15.11 42.51 -12.41
N GLU A 7 15.08 42.70 -13.74
CA GLU A 7 14.04 42.11 -14.58
C GLU A 7 14.19 40.59 -14.73
N LEU A 8 15.41 40.08 -14.87
CA LEU A 8 15.69 38.64 -14.83
C LEU A 8 15.34 38.06 -13.47
N ARG A 9 15.70 38.74 -12.37
CA ARG A 9 15.32 38.32 -11.01
C ARG A 9 13.82 38.30 -10.83
N ASN A 10 13.10 39.33 -11.28
CA ASN A 10 11.64 39.41 -11.16
C ASN A 10 10.94 38.40 -12.06
N ARG A 11 11.45 38.09 -13.25
CA ARG A 11 10.93 37.02 -14.13
C ARG A 11 11.19 35.63 -13.55
N LEU A 12 12.36 35.40 -12.93
CA LEU A 12 12.67 34.16 -12.22
C LEU A 12 11.75 33.97 -10.99
N ILE A 13 11.52 35.04 -10.22
CA ILE A 13 10.61 35.05 -9.07
C ILE A 13 9.16 34.79 -9.51
N ARG A 14 8.76 35.31 -10.69
CA ARG A 14 7.42 35.07 -11.25
C ARG A 14 7.24 33.64 -11.79
N LEU A 15 8.31 33.01 -12.28
CA LEU A 15 8.32 31.61 -12.73
C LEU A 15 8.30 30.61 -11.56
N ILE A 16 8.92 30.97 -10.44
CA ILE A 16 9.06 30.10 -9.26
C ILE A 16 7.82 30.17 -8.34
N GLY A 17 7.01 31.22 -8.45
CA GLY A 17 5.81 31.40 -7.65
C GLY A 17 6.11 31.75 -6.19
N TYR A 18 5.39 32.72 -5.63
CA TYR A 18 5.61 33.24 -4.27
C TYR A 18 5.42 32.21 -3.14
N GLY A 19 4.94 30.99 -3.43
CA GLY A 19 4.63 29.96 -2.44
C GLY A 19 5.72 28.91 -2.15
N ARG A 20 6.92 28.96 -2.77
CA ARG A 20 7.87 27.83 -2.73
C ARG A 20 9.32 28.14 -2.31
N ILE A 21 9.62 29.35 -1.84
CA ILE A 21 10.98 29.69 -1.36
C ILE A 21 11.41 28.73 -0.24
N SER A 22 10.49 28.38 0.68
CA SER A 22 10.74 27.41 1.75
C SER A 22 11.03 25.99 1.24
N VAL A 23 10.45 25.59 0.10
CA VAL A 23 10.66 24.27 -0.51
C VAL A 23 12.02 24.22 -1.22
N THR A 24 12.39 25.27 -1.95
CA THR A 24 13.71 25.37 -2.59
C THR A 24 14.83 25.43 -1.55
N THR A 25 14.66 26.19 -0.46
CA THR A 25 15.65 26.25 0.63
C THR A 25 15.80 24.91 1.33
N ARG A 26 14.69 24.22 1.65
CA ARG A 26 14.75 22.87 2.24
C ARG A 26 15.44 21.86 1.34
N ALA A 27 15.16 21.89 0.03
CA ALA A 27 15.80 20.98 -0.91
C ALA A 27 17.31 21.27 -1.08
N LEU A 28 17.73 22.55 -0.99
CA LEU A 28 19.15 22.92 -1.02
C LEU A 28 19.88 22.49 0.25
N GLU A 29 19.24 22.62 1.42
CA GLU A 29 19.75 22.17 2.72
C GLU A 29 19.92 20.64 2.73
N ASP A 30 18.89 19.91 2.27
CA ASP A 30 18.90 18.44 2.15
C ASP A 30 20.00 17.97 1.19
N ALA A 31 20.18 18.65 0.05
CA ALA A 31 21.23 18.34 -0.90
C ALA A 31 22.62 18.59 -0.30
N SER A 32 22.82 19.75 0.33
CA SER A 32 24.08 20.11 1.00
C SER A 32 24.45 19.11 2.09
N GLN A 33 23.49 18.71 2.93
CA GLN A 33 23.72 17.75 4.00
C GLN A 33 24.08 16.36 3.47
N ARG A 34 23.48 15.92 2.35
CA ARG A 34 23.81 14.65 1.70
C ARG A 34 25.22 14.66 1.10
N ILE A 35 25.59 15.74 0.40
CA ILE A 35 26.94 15.91 -0.17
C ILE A 35 27.98 15.95 0.93
N SER A 36 27.73 16.72 2.00
CA SER A 36 28.64 16.84 3.14
C SER A 36 28.86 15.50 3.83
N ARG A 37 27.78 14.74 4.08
CA ARG A 37 27.86 13.39 4.67
C ARG A 37 28.65 12.43 3.79
N TYR A 38 28.43 12.45 2.47
CA TYR A 38 29.18 11.62 1.52
C TYR A 38 30.68 11.96 1.52
N LEU A 39 31.02 13.24 1.41
CA LEU A 39 32.42 13.70 1.43
C LEU A 39 33.14 13.32 2.73
N LEU A 40 32.45 13.45 3.86
CA LEU A 40 32.98 13.05 5.16
C LEU A 40 33.22 11.54 5.21
N MET A 41 32.25 10.74 4.75
CA MET A 41 32.38 9.28 4.71
C MET A 41 33.51 8.83 3.78
N GLN A 42 33.61 9.42 2.59
CA GLN A 42 34.69 9.14 1.64
C GLN A 42 36.06 9.48 2.22
N THR A 43 36.16 10.62 2.92
CA THR A 43 37.41 11.04 3.58
C THR A 43 37.81 10.05 4.67
N LEU A 44 36.86 9.60 5.48
CA LEU A 44 37.09 8.62 6.54
C LEU A 44 37.58 7.28 5.97
N ILE A 45 36.91 6.76 4.93
CA ILE A 45 37.30 5.50 4.26
C ILE A 45 38.70 5.62 3.67
N ASN A 46 38.97 6.70 2.93
CA ASN A 46 40.27 6.92 2.32
C ASN A 46 41.39 7.04 3.37
N ALA A 47 41.11 7.68 4.50
CA ALA A 47 42.06 7.80 5.60
C ALA A 47 42.35 6.44 6.26
N VAL A 48 41.33 5.61 6.51
CA VAL A 48 41.51 4.24 7.05
C VAL A 48 42.30 3.38 6.07
N PHE A 49 41.99 3.45 4.78
CA PHE A 49 42.72 2.74 3.73
C PHE A 49 44.20 3.16 3.70
N GLY A 50 44.49 4.47 3.66
CA GLY A 50 45.85 4.98 3.64
C GLY A 50 46.64 4.62 4.91
N LEU A 51 45.97 4.61 6.07
CA LEU A 51 46.57 4.13 7.31
C LEU A 51 46.91 2.64 7.24
N ALA A 52 46.01 1.81 6.72
CA ALA A 52 46.25 0.38 6.54
C ALA A 52 47.41 0.12 5.56
N VAL A 53 47.51 0.90 4.47
CA VAL A 53 48.64 0.86 3.54
C VAL A 53 49.94 1.25 4.24
N ALA A 54 49.95 2.35 5.01
CA ALA A 54 51.14 2.79 5.74
C ALA A 54 51.61 1.71 6.74
N VAL A 55 50.68 1.10 7.48
CA VAL A 55 51.00 0.01 8.42
C VAL A 55 51.53 -1.22 7.67
N GLY A 56 50.88 -1.63 6.58
CA GLY A 56 51.33 -2.78 5.79
C GLY A 56 52.73 -2.58 5.20
N LEU A 57 53.00 -1.40 4.62
CA LEU A 57 54.32 -1.06 4.08
C LEU A 57 55.39 -0.93 5.18
N PHE A 58 55.01 -0.44 6.36
CA PHE A 58 55.90 -0.38 7.52
C PHE A 58 56.29 -1.79 8.00
N LEU A 59 55.35 -2.74 8.02
CA LEU A 59 55.63 -4.15 8.36
C LEU A 59 56.51 -4.86 7.32
N ILE A 60 56.50 -4.38 6.07
CA ILE A 60 57.40 -4.82 4.98
C ILE A 60 58.77 -4.12 5.08
N GLU A 61 58.95 -3.20 6.03
CA GLU A 61 60.14 -2.36 6.20
C GLU A 61 60.45 -1.47 4.97
N LEU A 62 59.43 -1.16 4.15
CA LEU A 62 59.60 -0.30 2.98
C LEU A 62 59.81 1.16 3.42
N PRO A 63 60.82 1.87 2.89
CA PRO A 63 61.07 3.25 3.26
C PRO A 63 59.91 4.17 2.84
N TYR A 64 59.71 5.23 3.63
CA TYR A 64 58.65 6.23 3.42
C TYR A 64 57.22 5.66 3.46
N ALA A 65 56.96 4.58 4.21
CA ALA A 65 55.65 3.97 4.36
C ALA A 65 54.50 4.98 4.65
N ALA A 66 54.75 5.95 5.52
CA ALA A 66 53.77 7.00 5.85
C ALA A 66 53.45 7.92 4.65
N LEU A 67 54.45 8.27 3.83
CA LEU A 67 54.24 9.06 2.60
C LEU A 67 53.36 8.30 1.62
N TRP A 68 53.65 7.01 1.44
CA TRP A 68 52.90 6.15 0.51
C TRP A 68 51.46 5.90 0.97
N GLY A 69 51.23 5.70 2.27
CA GLY A 69 49.88 5.60 2.82
C GLY A 69 49.08 6.90 2.69
N PHE A 70 49.71 8.05 2.93
CA PHE A 70 49.07 9.35 2.70
C PHE A 70 48.72 9.56 1.21
N LEU A 71 49.66 9.28 0.31
CA LEU A 71 49.44 9.41 -1.12
C LEU A 71 48.34 8.45 -1.61
N ALA A 72 48.29 7.23 -1.07
CA ALA A 72 47.21 6.29 -1.35
C ALA A 72 45.85 6.81 -0.90
N ALA A 73 45.74 7.42 0.28
CA ALA A 73 44.50 8.05 0.76
C ALA A 73 44.04 9.19 -0.17
N VAL A 74 44.97 10.06 -0.60
CA VAL A 74 44.66 11.18 -1.49
C VAL A 74 44.28 10.70 -2.88
N LEU A 75 45.03 9.76 -3.46
CA LEU A 75 44.76 9.25 -4.81
C LEU A 75 43.45 8.45 -4.88
N ARG A 76 43.02 7.82 -3.78
CA ARG A 76 41.74 7.09 -3.71
C ARG A 76 40.50 7.99 -3.89
N PHE A 77 40.64 9.31 -3.89
CA PHE A 77 39.57 10.21 -4.37
C PHE A 77 39.29 10.09 -5.87
N ILE A 78 40.17 9.45 -6.65
CA ILE A 78 39.98 9.18 -8.08
C ILE A 78 39.52 7.73 -8.25
N PRO A 79 38.22 7.47 -8.55
CA PRO A 79 37.71 6.11 -8.70
C PRO A 79 38.45 5.33 -9.78
N TYR A 80 38.63 4.03 -9.56
CA TYR A 80 39.30 3.06 -10.44
C TYR A 80 40.79 3.32 -10.72
N VAL A 81 41.25 4.57 -10.83
CA VAL A 81 42.63 4.92 -11.20
C VAL A 81 43.50 5.14 -9.96
N GLY A 82 42.94 5.73 -8.91
CA GLY A 82 43.63 6.11 -7.69
C GLY A 82 44.41 4.98 -7.02
N PRO A 83 43.78 3.82 -6.73
CA PRO A 83 44.46 2.69 -6.11
C PRO A 83 45.66 2.17 -6.91
N TRP A 84 45.53 2.06 -8.23
CA TRP A 84 46.64 1.59 -9.10
C TRP A 84 47.79 2.59 -9.14
N LEU A 85 47.49 3.88 -9.25
CA LEU A 85 48.51 4.91 -9.24
C LEU A 85 49.22 5.00 -7.87
N GLY A 86 48.47 4.81 -6.78
CA GLY A 86 48.99 4.73 -5.43
C GLY A 86 49.86 3.51 -5.17
N ALA A 87 49.56 2.37 -5.80
CA ALA A 87 50.35 1.14 -5.70
C ALA A 87 51.62 1.15 -6.56
N LEU A 88 51.59 1.85 -7.71
CA LEU A 88 52.66 1.84 -8.69
C LEU A 88 54.01 2.28 -8.11
N MET A 89 54.02 3.40 -7.40
CA MET A 89 55.25 4.00 -6.89
C MET A 89 55.89 3.22 -5.71
N PRO A 90 55.14 2.77 -4.69
CA PRO A 90 55.67 1.87 -3.66
C PRO A 90 56.19 0.55 -4.24
N THR A 91 55.51 0.01 -5.25
CA THR A 91 55.94 -1.22 -5.92
C THR A 91 57.27 -1.01 -6.64
N ALA A 92 57.41 0.09 -7.41
CA ALA A 92 58.66 0.44 -8.06
C ALA A 92 59.79 0.68 -7.05
N LEU A 93 59.50 1.36 -5.93
CA LEU A 93 60.47 1.58 -4.86
C LEU A 93 60.91 0.26 -4.22
N SER A 94 59.99 -0.69 -4.01
CA SER A 94 60.34 -1.99 -3.42
C SER A 94 61.28 -2.81 -4.31
N LEU A 95 61.16 -2.68 -5.63
CA LEU A 95 62.08 -3.32 -6.59
C LEU A 95 63.49 -2.72 -6.52
N ALA A 96 63.58 -1.43 -6.19
CA ALA A 96 64.86 -0.74 -6.03
C ALA A 96 65.48 -0.93 -4.63
N ALA A 97 64.65 -1.10 -3.60
CA ALA A 97 65.08 -1.17 -2.21
C ALA A 97 65.44 -2.59 -1.76
N PHE A 98 64.83 -3.62 -2.35
CA PHE A 98 65.03 -5.01 -1.95
C PHE A 98 65.50 -5.88 -3.11
N GLU A 99 66.23 -6.96 -2.79
CA GLU A 99 66.65 -7.94 -3.79
C GLU A 99 65.53 -8.96 -4.09
N GLY A 100 65.34 -9.25 -5.39
CA GLY A 100 64.39 -10.26 -5.86
C GLY A 100 62.96 -9.77 -6.12
N TRP A 101 62.18 -10.62 -6.79
CA TRP A 101 60.82 -10.28 -7.26
C TRP A 101 59.73 -10.45 -6.20
N LEU A 102 60.06 -11.06 -5.06
CA LEU A 102 59.07 -11.38 -4.02
C LEU A 102 58.49 -10.11 -3.37
N TRP A 103 59.31 -9.12 -3.07
CA TRP A 103 58.89 -7.91 -2.35
C TRP A 103 57.92 -7.02 -3.15
N PRO A 104 58.17 -6.71 -4.45
CA PRO A 104 57.18 -6.03 -5.28
C PRO A 104 55.86 -6.78 -5.38
N VAL A 105 55.89 -8.11 -5.46
CA VAL A 105 54.68 -8.93 -5.49
C VAL A 105 53.91 -8.82 -4.17
N ILE A 106 54.59 -8.87 -3.02
CA ILE A 106 53.96 -8.68 -1.71
C ILE A 106 53.31 -7.29 -1.61
N VAL A 107 53.98 -6.24 -2.10
CA VAL A 107 53.42 -4.88 -2.11
C VAL A 107 52.16 -4.82 -2.97
N ILE A 108 52.18 -5.38 -4.19
CA ILE A 108 50.99 -5.44 -5.04
C ILE A 108 49.87 -6.21 -4.34
N VAL A 109 50.17 -7.36 -3.75
CA VAL A 109 49.19 -8.19 -3.04
C VAL A 109 48.59 -7.43 -1.85
N LEU A 110 49.39 -6.66 -1.10
CA LEU A 110 48.89 -5.80 -0.03
C LEU A 110 47.86 -4.80 -0.54
N PHE A 111 48.16 -4.06 -1.61
CA PHE A 111 47.23 -3.09 -2.19
C PHE A 111 45.95 -3.77 -2.71
N VAL A 112 46.08 -4.88 -3.43
CA VAL A 112 44.93 -5.64 -3.96
C VAL A 112 44.06 -6.21 -2.83
N ALA A 113 44.68 -6.77 -1.78
CA ALA A 113 43.95 -7.32 -0.65
C ALA A 113 43.20 -6.24 0.13
N LEU A 114 43.84 -5.07 0.36
CA LEU A 114 43.18 -3.93 0.98
C LEU A 114 42.05 -3.38 0.10
N GLU A 115 42.22 -3.36 -1.22
CA GLU A 115 41.18 -2.93 -2.17
C GLU A 115 39.97 -3.87 -2.10
N LEU A 116 40.19 -5.18 -2.18
CA LEU A 116 39.13 -6.19 -2.07
C LEU A 116 38.42 -6.12 -0.72
N PHE A 117 39.18 -6.00 0.37
CA PHE A 117 38.63 -5.86 1.71
C PHE A 117 37.77 -4.60 1.83
N THR A 118 38.24 -3.49 1.27
CA THR A 118 37.51 -2.22 1.32
C THR A 118 36.20 -2.31 0.52
N ASN A 119 36.26 -2.86 -0.69
CA ASN A 119 35.12 -2.94 -1.59
C ASN A 119 34.09 -4.00 -1.14
N MET A 120 34.51 -5.09 -0.50
CA MET A 120 33.58 -6.14 -0.04
C MET A 120 33.03 -5.91 1.37
N ILE A 121 33.74 -5.21 2.26
CA ILE A 121 33.37 -5.09 3.66
C ILE A 121 33.11 -3.64 4.06
N LEU A 122 34.09 -2.75 3.86
CA LEU A 122 33.99 -1.38 4.34
C LEU A 122 32.93 -0.58 3.58
N GLU A 123 32.90 -0.67 2.25
CA GLU A 123 31.97 0.07 1.41
C GLU A 123 30.51 -0.34 1.64
N PRO A 124 30.13 -1.63 1.65
CA PRO A 124 28.74 -2.02 1.94
C PRO A 124 28.29 -1.66 3.36
N LEU A 125 29.19 -1.75 4.34
CA LEU A 125 28.86 -1.46 5.75
C LEU A 125 28.69 0.03 6.00
N LEU A 126 29.35 0.88 5.22
CA LEU A 126 29.32 2.34 5.35
C LEU A 126 28.30 3.01 4.41
N TYR A 127 28.04 2.41 3.25
CA TYR A 127 27.07 2.89 2.25
C TYR A 127 25.74 2.12 2.24
N GLY A 128 25.55 1.20 3.19
CA GLY A 128 24.32 0.40 3.34
C GLY A 128 23.05 1.24 3.19
N ASP A 129 22.21 0.82 2.24
CA ASP A 129 20.93 1.43 1.80
C ASP A 129 20.97 2.74 0.99
N SER A 130 22.08 3.07 0.32
CA SER A 130 22.11 4.11 -0.72
C SER A 130 22.45 3.46 -2.07
N ALA A 131 21.59 3.35 -3.07
CA ALA A 131 20.54 4.26 -3.48
C ALA A 131 19.55 3.47 -4.35
N GLY A 132 18.25 3.69 -4.16
CA GLY A 132 17.19 3.21 -5.07
C GLY A 132 17.19 3.94 -6.42
N VAL A 133 18.38 4.09 -7.01
CA VAL A 133 18.66 4.71 -8.31
C VAL A 133 19.09 3.59 -9.25
N SER A 134 18.44 3.49 -10.40
CA SER A 134 18.72 2.44 -11.39
C SER A 134 20.21 2.41 -11.79
N GLN A 135 20.78 1.21 -12.00
CA GLN A 135 22.17 1.05 -12.47
C GLN A 135 22.44 1.79 -13.78
N VAL A 136 21.45 1.86 -14.67
CA VAL A 136 21.54 2.60 -15.93
C VAL A 136 21.61 4.11 -15.66
N ALA A 137 20.81 4.61 -14.71
CA ALA A 137 20.82 6.01 -14.31
C ALA A 137 22.15 6.42 -13.68
N LEU A 138 22.77 5.52 -12.89
CA LEU A 138 24.11 5.74 -12.35
C LEU A 138 25.17 5.83 -13.46
N LEU A 139 25.14 4.94 -14.45
CA LEU A 139 26.07 4.97 -15.59
C LEU A 139 25.95 6.26 -16.40
N VAL A 140 24.71 6.64 -16.75
CA VAL A 140 24.44 7.89 -17.49
C VAL A 140 24.89 9.11 -16.68
N SER A 141 24.63 9.10 -15.37
CA SER A 141 25.06 10.16 -14.47
C SER A 141 26.58 10.28 -14.41
N VAL A 142 27.29 9.17 -14.22
CA VAL A 142 28.74 9.13 -14.20
C VAL A 142 29.30 9.70 -15.50
N ALA A 143 28.77 9.30 -16.66
CA ALA A 143 29.20 9.83 -17.95
C ALA A 143 28.94 11.35 -18.06
N PHE A 144 27.75 11.80 -17.70
CA PHE A 144 27.35 13.21 -17.76
C PHE A 144 28.21 14.10 -16.86
N TRP A 145 28.36 13.73 -15.59
CA TRP A 145 29.11 14.53 -14.62
C TRP A 145 30.62 14.50 -14.90
N THR A 146 31.16 13.36 -15.33
CA THR A 146 32.57 13.26 -15.75
C THR A 146 32.84 14.12 -16.97
N TRP A 147 31.93 14.17 -17.94
CA TRP A 147 32.06 15.06 -19.09
C TRP A 147 32.01 16.55 -18.69
N LEU A 148 31.19 16.89 -17.71
CA LEU A 148 31.01 18.27 -17.25
C LEU A 148 32.22 18.83 -16.46
N TRP A 149 32.72 18.06 -15.48
CA TRP A 149 33.75 18.53 -14.53
C TRP A 149 34.98 17.61 -14.41
N GLY A 150 35.15 16.65 -15.31
CA GLY A 150 36.29 15.74 -15.31
C GLY A 150 36.31 14.81 -14.09
N PRO A 151 37.49 14.54 -13.49
CA PRO A 151 37.62 13.64 -12.33
C PRO A 151 36.80 14.07 -11.11
N VAL A 152 36.62 15.38 -10.90
CA VAL A 152 35.79 15.91 -9.81
C VAL A 152 34.31 15.56 -10.04
N GLY A 153 33.87 15.63 -11.29
CA GLY A 153 32.51 15.24 -11.68
C GLY A 153 32.27 13.74 -11.50
N LEU A 154 33.25 12.90 -11.81
CA LEU A 154 33.19 11.45 -11.55
C LEU A 154 32.99 11.15 -10.06
N LEU A 155 33.78 11.80 -9.19
CA LEU A 155 33.68 11.64 -7.74
C LEU A 155 32.31 12.08 -7.17
N MET A 156 31.74 13.14 -7.76
CA MET A 156 30.48 13.73 -7.31
C MET A 156 29.25 13.21 -8.04
N ALA A 157 29.41 12.31 -9.01
CA ALA A 157 28.32 11.87 -9.87
C ALA A 157 27.17 11.25 -9.06
N THR A 158 27.50 10.30 -8.19
CA THR A 158 26.53 9.61 -7.34
C THR A 158 25.76 10.56 -6.41
N PRO A 159 26.40 11.40 -5.58
CA PRO A 159 25.67 12.31 -4.70
C PRO A 159 24.91 13.41 -5.47
N MET A 160 25.45 13.94 -6.57
CA MET A 160 24.75 14.95 -7.38
C MET A 160 23.49 14.39 -8.03
N THR A 161 23.55 13.17 -8.57
CA THR A 161 22.38 12.51 -9.16
C THR A 161 21.33 12.22 -8.10
N VAL A 162 21.71 11.74 -6.92
CA VAL A 162 20.77 11.54 -5.82
C VAL A 162 20.11 12.86 -5.42
N CYS A 163 20.87 13.96 -5.35
CA CYS A 163 20.31 15.29 -5.07
C CYS A 163 19.34 15.74 -6.17
N LEU A 164 19.66 15.50 -7.44
CA LEU A 164 18.83 15.85 -8.58
C LEU A 164 17.52 15.05 -8.60
N VAL A 165 17.59 13.75 -8.32
CA VAL A 165 16.42 12.86 -8.16
C VAL A 165 15.55 13.31 -6.98
N VAL A 166 16.15 13.65 -5.83
CA VAL A 166 15.40 14.18 -4.69
C VAL A 166 14.75 15.53 -5.02
N LEU A 167 15.45 16.41 -5.74
CA LEU A 167 14.91 17.70 -6.16
C LEU A 167 13.74 17.54 -7.13
N GLY A 168 13.79 16.54 -8.02
CA GLY A 168 12.70 16.19 -8.93
C GLY A 168 11.41 15.79 -8.22
N LYS A 169 11.48 15.17 -7.03
CA LYS A 169 10.30 14.93 -6.17
C LYS A 169 9.60 16.20 -5.71
N TYR A 170 10.32 17.32 -5.65
CA TYR A 170 9.77 18.61 -5.24
C TYR A 170 9.41 19.51 -6.42
N VAL A 171 9.72 19.16 -7.67
CA VAL A 171 9.38 19.97 -8.85
C VAL A 171 8.55 19.13 -9.81
N PRO A 172 7.22 19.37 -9.93
CA PRO A 172 6.33 18.57 -10.77
C PRO A 172 6.78 18.44 -12.23
N GLN A 173 7.52 19.44 -12.74
CA GLN A 173 8.04 19.44 -14.12
C GLN A 173 9.27 18.53 -14.32
N LEU A 174 9.94 18.09 -13.25
CA LEU A 174 11.09 17.17 -13.28
C LEU A 174 10.76 15.77 -12.75
N GLU A 175 9.49 15.49 -12.48
CA GLU A 175 9.02 14.18 -11.98
C GLU A 175 9.43 13.04 -12.94
N TYR A 176 9.37 13.30 -14.25
CA TYR A 176 9.78 12.34 -15.28
C TYR A 176 11.24 11.86 -15.15
N ILE A 177 12.16 12.75 -14.75
CA ILE A 177 13.58 12.40 -14.54
C ILE A 177 13.73 11.54 -13.28
N THR A 178 12.93 11.79 -12.26
CA THR A 178 12.89 11.00 -11.01
C THR A 178 12.38 9.59 -11.30
N VAL A 179 11.31 9.49 -12.10
CA VAL A 179 10.71 8.21 -12.50
C VAL A 179 11.68 7.40 -13.36
N LEU A 180 12.34 8.02 -14.34
CA LEU A 180 13.31 7.35 -15.21
C LEU A 180 14.57 6.87 -14.45
N MET A 181 14.92 7.54 -13.34
CA MET A 181 16.13 7.25 -12.57
C MET A 181 15.89 6.44 -11.28
N SER A 182 14.64 6.15 -10.91
CA SER A 182 14.27 5.41 -9.69
C SER A 182 14.15 3.90 -9.94
N ASP A 183 14.57 3.08 -8.96
CA ASP A 183 14.53 1.60 -9.01
C ASP A 183 13.39 0.98 -8.18
N GLN A 184 12.50 1.80 -7.61
CA GLN A 184 11.28 1.29 -6.97
C GLN A 184 10.27 0.85 -8.03
N PRO A 185 9.49 -0.23 -7.82
CA PRO A 185 8.39 -0.57 -8.72
C PRO A 185 7.46 0.64 -8.81
N VAL A 186 7.53 1.33 -9.96
CA VAL A 186 6.93 2.66 -10.19
C VAL A 186 5.41 2.62 -10.18
N ALA A 187 4.83 1.43 -10.29
CA ALA A 187 3.40 1.22 -10.39
C ALA A 187 2.87 0.57 -9.10
N GLU A 188 1.91 1.24 -8.45
CA GLU A 188 1.11 0.64 -7.38
C GLU A 188 0.49 -0.69 -7.87
N SER A 189 0.28 -1.68 -6.99
CA SER A 189 -0.17 -3.03 -7.39
C SER A 189 -1.42 -3.04 -8.28
N HIS A 190 -2.34 -2.08 -8.08
CA HIS A 190 -3.52 -1.92 -8.92
C HIS A 190 -3.20 -1.50 -10.37
N ILE A 191 -2.15 -0.70 -10.59
CA ILE A 191 -1.70 -0.26 -11.92
C ILE A 191 -1.09 -1.45 -12.66
N ILE A 192 -0.21 -2.21 -11.99
CA ILE A 192 0.40 -3.41 -12.59
C ILE A 192 -0.68 -4.43 -12.91
N TYR A 193 -1.61 -4.66 -11.97
CA TYR A 193 -2.75 -5.55 -12.17
C TYR A 193 -3.57 -5.13 -13.40
N TYR A 194 -3.94 -3.85 -13.50
CA TYR A 194 -4.67 -3.33 -14.66
C TYR A 194 -3.89 -3.48 -15.97
N GLN A 195 -2.59 -3.18 -15.97
CA GLN A 195 -1.73 -3.34 -17.15
C GLN A 195 -1.66 -4.79 -17.63
N ARG A 196 -1.66 -5.77 -16.72
CA ARG A 196 -1.69 -7.19 -17.08
C ARG A 196 -3.02 -7.62 -17.64
N LEU A 197 -4.13 -7.11 -17.10
CA LEU A 197 -5.44 -7.30 -17.71
C LEU A 197 -5.52 -6.69 -19.13
N LEU A 198 -4.98 -5.49 -19.35
CA LEU A 198 -4.89 -4.86 -20.67
C LEU A 198 -4.06 -5.66 -21.67
N ALA A 199 -2.98 -6.29 -21.19
CA ALA A 199 -2.11 -7.15 -21.97
C ALA A 199 -2.67 -8.56 -22.18
N MET A 200 -3.86 -8.87 -21.64
CA MET A 200 -4.47 -10.21 -21.63
C MET A 200 -3.58 -11.29 -20.99
N ASP A 201 -2.78 -10.89 -20.01
CA ASP A 201 -1.83 -11.73 -19.29
C ASP A 201 -2.45 -12.23 -17.98
N ALA A 202 -3.22 -13.32 -18.09
CA ALA A 202 -3.99 -13.90 -16.99
C ALA A 202 -3.09 -14.39 -15.84
N ASP A 203 -1.97 -15.04 -16.18
CA ASP A 203 -1.08 -15.66 -15.21
C ASP A 203 -0.41 -14.61 -14.32
N GLU A 204 0.11 -13.53 -14.90
CA GLU A 204 0.69 -12.44 -14.12
C GLU A 204 -0.37 -11.65 -13.32
N ALA A 205 -1.58 -11.48 -13.87
CA ALA A 205 -2.68 -10.83 -13.14
C ALA A 205 -3.06 -11.61 -11.87
N ASP A 206 -3.12 -12.94 -11.96
CA ASP A 206 -3.38 -13.85 -10.84
C ASP A 206 -2.25 -13.83 -9.80
N GLU A 207 -1.00 -13.77 -10.26
CA GLU A 207 0.17 -13.72 -9.39
C GLU A 207 0.18 -12.44 -8.54
N ILE A 208 -0.15 -11.29 -9.13
CA ILE A 208 -0.21 -10.01 -8.41
C ILE A 208 -1.22 -10.07 -7.26
N VAL A 209 -2.43 -10.57 -7.51
CA VAL A 209 -3.47 -10.70 -6.49
C VAL A 209 -3.06 -11.72 -5.42
N THR A 210 -2.49 -12.84 -5.84
CA THR A 210 -2.04 -13.90 -4.93
C THR A 210 -0.92 -13.41 -4.03
N GLN A 211 0.04 -12.66 -4.57
CA GLN A 211 1.16 -12.09 -3.82
C GLN A 211 0.70 -10.98 -2.87
N TYR A 212 -0.27 -10.16 -3.29
CA TYR A 212 -0.87 -9.14 -2.43
C TYR A 212 -1.47 -9.76 -1.18
N VAL A 213 -2.33 -10.77 -1.34
CA VAL A 213 -3.00 -11.45 -0.21
C VAL A 213 -2.03 -12.21 0.70
N LYS A 214 -0.84 -12.59 0.22
CA LYS A 214 0.20 -13.20 1.09
C LYS A 214 0.89 -12.18 2.00
N THR A 215 0.96 -10.92 1.58
CA THR A 215 1.75 -9.87 2.23
C THR A 215 0.90 -8.85 2.97
N HIS A 216 -0.40 -8.78 2.65
CA HIS A 216 -1.37 -7.85 3.21
C HIS A 216 -2.61 -8.61 3.72
N PRO A 217 -3.39 -8.01 4.64
CA PRO A 217 -4.72 -8.51 4.99
C PRO A 217 -5.58 -8.83 3.75
N PRO A 218 -6.22 -10.01 3.69
CA PRO A 218 -6.94 -10.48 2.50
C PRO A 218 -8.13 -9.59 2.12
N ASP A 219 -8.71 -8.90 3.09
CA ASP A 219 -9.86 -8.01 2.90
C ASP A 219 -9.50 -6.69 2.21
N LEU A 220 -8.23 -6.31 2.21
CA LEU A 220 -7.73 -5.09 1.54
C LEU A 220 -7.57 -5.25 0.03
N VAL A 221 -7.49 -6.48 -0.49
CA VAL A 221 -7.20 -6.72 -1.91
C VAL A 221 -8.24 -6.09 -2.85
N TYR A 222 -9.49 -6.01 -2.40
CA TYR A 222 -10.56 -5.42 -3.19
C TYR A 222 -10.42 -3.91 -3.30
N ASP A 223 -10.21 -3.20 -2.18
CA ASP A 223 -10.10 -1.74 -2.15
C ASP A 223 -8.77 -1.22 -2.72
N ASP A 224 -7.67 -1.96 -2.50
CA ASP A 224 -6.32 -1.48 -2.86
C ASP A 224 -5.87 -1.92 -4.26
N VAL A 225 -6.39 -3.04 -4.77
CA VAL A 225 -5.99 -3.63 -6.05
C VAL A 225 -7.15 -3.65 -7.05
N MET A 226 -8.17 -4.48 -6.78
CA MET A 226 -9.16 -4.82 -7.80
C MET A 226 -10.06 -3.63 -8.16
N LEU A 227 -10.65 -2.93 -7.18
CA LEU A 227 -11.51 -1.78 -7.46
C LEU A 227 -10.78 -0.62 -8.11
N ARG A 228 -9.53 -0.37 -7.72
CA ARG A 228 -8.73 0.70 -8.34
C ARG A 228 -8.41 0.38 -9.79
N ALA A 229 -8.12 -0.88 -10.11
CA ALA A 229 -7.94 -1.31 -11.50
C ALA A 229 -9.23 -1.21 -12.31
N LEU A 230 -10.37 -1.60 -11.74
CA LEU A 230 -11.68 -1.45 -12.41
C LEU A 230 -12.05 0.03 -12.60
N SER A 231 -11.66 0.91 -11.68
CA SER A 231 -11.81 2.36 -11.83
C SER A 231 -10.99 2.89 -13.01
N LEU A 232 -9.77 2.39 -13.21
CA LEU A 232 -8.96 2.71 -14.39
C LEU A 232 -9.61 2.19 -15.68
N ALA A 233 -10.15 0.96 -15.66
CA ALA A 233 -10.90 0.42 -16.80
C ALA A 233 -12.09 1.31 -17.17
N LYS A 234 -12.85 1.82 -16.19
CA LYS A 234 -13.94 2.78 -16.44
C LYS A 234 -13.48 4.08 -17.08
N VAL A 235 -12.33 4.62 -16.67
CA VAL A 235 -11.75 5.82 -17.31
C VAL A 235 -11.49 5.55 -18.79
N ASP A 236 -10.85 4.42 -19.10
CA ASP A 236 -10.50 4.07 -20.48
C ASP A 236 -11.73 3.70 -21.34
N LEU A 237 -12.79 3.17 -20.72
CA LEU A 237 -14.09 2.96 -21.39
C LEU A 237 -14.79 4.28 -21.72
N GLU A 238 -14.79 5.25 -20.80
CA GLU A 238 -15.38 6.57 -21.06
C GLU A 238 -14.63 7.35 -22.15
N SER A 239 -13.34 7.06 -22.36
CA SER A 239 -12.52 7.63 -23.43
C SER A 239 -12.45 6.78 -24.71
N ASP A 240 -13.28 5.74 -24.84
CA ASP A 240 -13.35 4.86 -26.03
C ASP A 240 -11.98 4.25 -26.39
N SER A 241 -11.17 3.96 -25.35
CA SER A 241 -9.76 3.54 -25.46
C SER A 241 -9.56 2.04 -25.29
N LEU A 242 -10.62 1.33 -24.87
CA LEU A 242 -10.65 -0.11 -24.67
C LEU A 242 -11.39 -0.80 -25.81
N SER A 243 -10.83 -1.89 -26.35
CA SER A 243 -11.54 -2.74 -27.30
C SER A 243 -12.56 -3.64 -26.59
N GLU A 244 -13.60 -4.09 -27.30
CA GLU A 244 -14.61 -5.04 -26.75
C GLU A 244 -13.95 -6.32 -26.20
N SER A 245 -12.88 -6.81 -26.82
CA SER A 245 -12.16 -8.00 -26.34
C SER A 245 -11.37 -7.73 -25.06
N GLN A 246 -10.79 -6.55 -24.91
CA GLN A 246 -10.11 -6.14 -23.67
C GLN A 246 -11.12 -5.96 -22.54
N GLU A 247 -12.25 -5.31 -22.82
CA GLU A 247 -13.33 -5.14 -21.85
C GLU A 247 -13.85 -6.50 -21.33
N GLN A 248 -14.21 -7.42 -22.24
CA GLN A 248 -14.66 -8.77 -21.87
C GLN A 248 -13.59 -9.54 -21.09
N PHE A 249 -12.31 -9.40 -21.46
CA PHE A 249 -11.21 -10.04 -20.74
C PHE A 249 -11.06 -9.48 -19.31
N ILE A 250 -11.07 -8.15 -19.16
CA ILE A 250 -10.97 -7.49 -17.85
C ILE A 250 -12.08 -7.99 -16.92
N TYR A 251 -13.33 -7.99 -17.37
CA TYR A 251 -14.46 -8.44 -16.55
C TYR A 251 -14.42 -9.94 -16.26
N GLY A 252 -14.28 -10.75 -17.30
CA GLY A 252 -14.27 -12.21 -17.17
C GLY A 252 -13.17 -12.69 -16.25
N HIS A 253 -11.95 -12.14 -16.39
CA HIS A 253 -10.81 -12.55 -15.59
C HIS A 253 -10.88 -12.02 -14.15
N THR A 254 -11.31 -10.76 -13.96
CA THR A 254 -11.52 -10.23 -12.60
C THR A 254 -12.60 -11.02 -11.85
N ARG A 255 -13.67 -11.45 -12.53
CA ARG A 255 -14.72 -12.32 -11.97
C ARG A 255 -14.19 -13.72 -11.63
N ALA A 256 -13.30 -14.29 -12.46
CA ALA A 256 -12.65 -15.57 -12.19
C ALA A 256 -11.71 -15.52 -10.97
N ILE A 257 -10.91 -14.46 -10.86
CA ILE A 257 -10.06 -14.20 -9.68
C ILE A 257 -10.93 -14.04 -8.42
N PHE A 258 -12.00 -13.27 -8.51
CA PHE A 258 -12.95 -13.10 -7.41
C PHE A 258 -13.52 -14.44 -6.94
N ALA A 259 -13.96 -15.32 -7.86
CA ALA A 259 -14.46 -16.65 -7.50
C ALA A 259 -13.41 -17.50 -6.79
N THR A 260 -12.13 -17.37 -7.17
CA THR A 260 -11.01 -18.04 -6.53
C THR A 260 -10.75 -17.53 -5.11
N LEU A 261 -10.88 -16.21 -4.89
CA LEU A 261 -10.79 -15.61 -3.55
C LEU A 261 -11.99 -16.01 -2.68
N GLU A 262 -13.19 -16.07 -3.26
CA GLU A 262 -14.43 -16.42 -2.55
C GLU A 262 -14.36 -17.83 -1.96
N GLY A 263 -13.72 -18.78 -2.67
CA GLY A 263 -13.52 -20.16 -2.24
C GLY A 263 -12.47 -20.38 -1.14
N ARG A 264 -11.69 -19.36 -0.73
CA ARG A 264 -10.66 -19.53 0.32
C ARG A 264 -11.30 -19.64 1.72
N PRO A 265 -10.89 -20.64 2.55
CA PRO A 265 -11.32 -20.74 3.94
C PRO A 265 -10.93 -19.47 4.71
N GLU A 266 -11.81 -18.98 5.61
CA GLU A 266 -11.43 -17.92 6.54
C GLU A 266 -10.21 -18.35 7.35
N ALA A 267 -9.15 -17.53 7.34
CA ALA A 267 -8.20 -17.55 8.44
C ALA A 267 -9.01 -17.21 9.70
N SER A 268 -9.22 -18.21 10.55
CA SER A 268 -10.03 -18.05 11.77
C SER A 268 -9.50 -16.84 12.56
N PRO A 269 -10.38 -15.98 13.11
CA PRO A 269 -9.93 -15.02 14.11
C PRO A 269 -9.23 -15.79 15.24
N PRO A 270 -8.18 -15.24 15.88
CA PRO A 270 -7.66 -15.83 17.10
C PRO A 270 -8.84 -15.98 18.08
N ALA A 271 -9.11 -17.22 18.47
CA ALA A 271 -10.18 -17.55 19.38
C ALA A 271 -10.05 -16.64 20.61
N ALA A 272 -11.06 -15.78 20.82
CA ALA A 272 -11.22 -15.15 22.11
C ALA A 272 -11.54 -16.28 23.09
N ASP A 273 -10.60 -16.56 23.98
CA ASP A 273 -10.74 -17.51 25.06
C ASP A 273 -12.04 -17.25 25.85
N GLY A 274 -12.80 -18.32 26.06
CA GLY A 274 -13.74 -18.43 27.17
C GLY A 274 -15.15 -17.87 26.95
N ALA A 275 -15.96 -18.53 26.13
CA ALA A 275 -17.40 -18.60 26.39
C ALA A 275 -17.92 -19.99 25.97
N GLN A 276 -18.14 -20.84 26.97
CA GLN A 276 -18.81 -22.13 26.79
C GLN A 276 -20.21 -21.89 26.22
N ALA A 277 -20.42 -22.31 24.98
CA ALA A 277 -21.73 -22.36 24.36
C ALA A 277 -22.56 -23.48 25.03
N SER A 278 -23.40 -23.08 25.98
CA SER A 278 -24.55 -23.84 26.44
C SER A 278 -25.79 -23.03 26.08
N GLY A 279 -26.60 -23.50 25.13
CA GLY A 279 -27.89 -22.85 24.81
C GLY A 279 -28.39 -23.10 23.39
N ASP A 280 -29.38 -23.99 23.32
CA ASP A 280 -30.44 -24.19 22.30
C ASP A 280 -30.26 -23.62 20.87
N GLY A 281 -30.27 -24.53 19.89
CA GLY A 281 -29.93 -24.30 18.48
C GLY A 281 -31.01 -23.61 17.65
N THR A 282 -31.38 -22.37 18.00
CA THR A 282 -32.11 -21.50 17.09
C THR A 282 -31.13 -20.56 16.40
N VAL A 283 -30.79 -20.86 15.14
CA VAL A 283 -29.98 -19.95 14.30
C VAL A 283 -30.71 -18.60 14.23
N PRO A 284 -30.09 -17.48 14.67
CA PRO A 284 -30.74 -16.18 14.63
C PRO A 284 -31.09 -15.81 13.18
N PRO A 285 -32.22 -15.13 12.94
CA PRO A 285 -32.64 -14.76 11.59
C PRO A 285 -31.58 -13.85 10.96
N LYS A 286 -31.11 -14.22 9.76
CA LYS A 286 -30.15 -13.42 9.00
C LYS A 286 -30.82 -12.14 8.51
N LEU A 287 -30.10 -11.02 8.62
CA LEU A 287 -30.54 -9.76 8.02
C LEU A 287 -30.32 -9.85 6.51
N ARG A 288 -31.42 -9.73 5.75
CA ARG A 288 -31.37 -9.67 4.28
C ARG A 288 -30.97 -8.29 3.79
N ILE A 289 -29.98 -8.27 2.90
CA ILE A 289 -29.44 -7.08 2.26
C ILE A 289 -29.58 -7.26 0.74
N LEU A 290 -30.20 -6.28 0.08
CA LEU A 290 -30.28 -6.25 -1.38
C LEU A 290 -29.20 -5.34 -1.95
N GLY A 291 -28.34 -5.87 -2.83
CA GLY A 291 -27.33 -5.13 -3.56
C GLY A 291 -27.83 -4.73 -4.94
N CYS A 292 -27.83 -3.44 -5.26
CA CYS A 292 -28.23 -2.92 -6.56
C CYS A 292 -27.05 -2.22 -7.25
N PRO A 293 -26.56 -2.74 -8.40
CA PRO A 293 -25.59 -2.01 -9.20
C PRO A 293 -26.22 -0.70 -9.68
N ALA A 294 -25.45 0.38 -9.72
CA ALA A 294 -25.96 1.67 -10.16
C ALA A 294 -26.11 1.72 -11.68
N ARG A 295 -25.18 1.13 -12.43
CA ARG A 295 -25.14 1.27 -13.88
C ARG A 295 -24.64 0.07 -14.66
N ASP A 296 -23.54 -0.55 -14.24
CA ASP A 296 -22.75 -1.44 -15.12
C ASP A 296 -22.19 -2.68 -14.39
N GLU A 297 -21.54 -3.58 -15.15
CA GLU A 297 -20.98 -4.83 -14.64
C GLU A 297 -19.91 -4.62 -13.56
N ILE A 298 -19.17 -3.52 -13.63
CA ILE A 298 -18.17 -3.18 -12.62
C ILE A 298 -18.86 -2.85 -11.28
N ASP A 299 -20.01 -2.17 -11.32
CA ASP A 299 -20.81 -1.90 -10.12
C ASP A 299 -21.35 -3.20 -9.50
N GLU A 300 -21.78 -4.16 -10.34
CA GLU A 300 -22.19 -5.50 -9.89
C GLU A 300 -21.02 -6.23 -9.23
N LEU A 301 -19.87 -6.28 -9.91
CA LEU A 301 -18.69 -6.98 -9.43
C LEU A 301 -18.19 -6.40 -8.09
N ALA A 302 -18.25 -5.08 -7.92
CA ALA A 302 -17.96 -4.42 -6.66
C ALA A 302 -18.93 -4.82 -5.53
N LEU A 303 -20.21 -4.99 -5.83
CA LEU A 303 -21.20 -5.51 -4.86
C LEU A 303 -20.96 -6.98 -4.51
N LEU A 304 -20.47 -7.79 -5.45
CA LEU A 304 -20.05 -9.16 -5.18
C LEU A 304 -18.82 -9.21 -4.26
N MET A 305 -17.86 -8.30 -4.45
CA MET A 305 -16.73 -8.11 -3.52
C MET A 305 -17.23 -7.70 -2.12
N LEU A 306 -18.17 -6.75 -2.04
CA LEU A 306 -18.79 -6.36 -0.76
C LEU A 306 -19.52 -7.54 -0.10
N ARG A 307 -20.22 -8.37 -0.89
CA ARG A 307 -20.87 -9.58 -0.40
C ARG A 307 -19.86 -10.52 0.25
N HIS A 308 -18.71 -10.73 -0.38
CA HIS A 308 -17.66 -11.57 0.19
C HIS A 308 -17.14 -11.00 1.52
N LEU A 309 -16.92 -9.68 1.60
CA LEU A 309 -16.50 -9.00 2.83
C LEU A 309 -17.53 -9.06 3.96
N LEU A 310 -18.80 -9.32 3.65
CA LEU A 310 -19.91 -9.42 4.59
C LEU A 310 -20.34 -10.86 4.87
N ARG A 311 -19.56 -11.88 4.48
CA ARG A 311 -19.89 -13.32 4.61
C ARG A 311 -20.13 -13.85 6.05
N SER A 312 -20.15 -12.96 7.04
CA SER A 312 -20.49 -13.29 8.43
C SER A 312 -21.83 -14.02 8.54
N THR A 313 -21.99 -14.83 9.58
CA THR A 313 -23.21 -15.62 9.84
C THR A 313 -24.49 -14.80 10.02
N ARG A 314 -24.39 -13.45 10.09
CA ARG A 314 -25.50 -12.52 10.36
C ARG A 314 -26.18 -11.94 9.12
N TYR A 315 -25.56 -12.02 7.94
CA TYR A 315 -26.07 -11.37 6.72
C TYR A 315 -26.40 -12.39 5.63
N GLU A 316 -27.46 -12.10 4.86
CA GLU A 316 -27.77 -12.77 3.60
C GLU A 316 -27.84 -11.67 2.54
N ILE A 317 -26.91 -11.68 1.58
CA ILE A 317 -26.81 -10.64 0.56
C ILE A 317 -27.16 -11.23 -0.79
N GLU A 318 -28.16 -10.62 -1.43
CA GLU A 318 -28.56 -10.90 -2.79
C GLU A 318 -28.19 -9.70 -3.66
N VAL A 319 -27.37 -9.92 -4.71
CA VAL A 319 -26.96 -8.88 -5.65
C VAL A 319 -27.80 -9.03 -6.91
N PHE A 320 -28.42 -7.94 -7.34
CA PHE A 320 -29.14 -7.87 -8.61
C PHE A 320 -28.15 -7.78 -9.78
N GLY A 321 -28.51 -8.42 -10.91
CA GLY A 321 -27.75 -8.29 -12.14
C GLY A 321 -27.82 -6.88 -12.72
N GLU A 322 -26.77 -6.46 -13.40
CA GLU A 322 -26.66 -5.15 -14.08
C GLU A 322 -27.77 -4.89 -15.11
N GLU A 323 -28.35 -5.93 -15.71
CA GLU A 323 -29.40 -5.84 -16.72
C GLU A 323 -30.75 -5.36 -16.18
N LYS A 324 -30.93 -5.37 -14.85
CA LYS A 324 -32.20 -5.03 -14.22
C LYS A 324 -32.48 -3.53 -14.23
N LEU A 325 -33.68 -3.17 -14.68
CA LEU A 325 -34.13 -1.79 -14.65
C LEU A 325 -34.44 -1.32 -13.21
N ALA A 326 -34.29 -0.02 -12.97
CA ALA A 326 -34.65 0.61 -11.69
C ALA A 326 -36.08 0.28 -11.21
N SER A 327 -37.04 0.10 -12.13
CA SER A 327 -38.41 -0.33 -11.79
C SER A 327 -38.49 -1.78 -11.31
N GLU A 328 -37.68 -2.66 -11.88
CA GLU A 328 -37.65 -4.09 -11.54
C GLU A 328 -37.00 -4.31 -10.17
N VAL A 329 -35.88 -3.61 -9.91
CA VAL A 329 -35.24 -3.57 -8.59
C VAL A 329 -36.24 -3.16 -7.51
N VAL A 330 -37.01 -2.12 -7.77
CA VAL A 330 -38.01 -1.59 -6.82
C VAL A 330 -39.20 -2.55 -6.65
N ALA A 331 -39.67 -3.19 -7.72
CA ALA A 331 -40.73 -4.19 -7.67
C ALA A 331 -40.30 -5.43 -6.86
N GLU A 332 -39.07 -5.91 -7.08
CA GLU A 332 -38.52 -7.07 -6.39
C GLU A 332 -38.22 -6.79 -4.92
N ALA A 333 -37.72 -5.58 -4.60
CA ALA A 333 -37.59 -5.11 -3.23
C ALA A 333 -38.94 -5.05 -2.49
N SER A 334 -40.06 -4.84 -3.21
CA SER A 334 -41.41 -4.86 -2.61
C SER A 334 -41.85 -6.28 -2.25
N GLY A 335 -41.41 -7.28 -3.02
CA GLY A 335 -41.78 -8.69 -2.84
C GLY A 335 -40.96 -9.43 -1.77
N LYS A 336 -39.87 -8.83 -1.28
CA LYS A 336 -38.94 -9.47 -0.33
C LYS A 336 -38.73 -8.56 0.89
N PRO A 337 -39.05 -9.00 2.13
CA PRO A 337 -38.70 -8.23 3.32
C PRO A 337 -37.18 -8.18 3.45
N SER A 338 -36.59 -7.02 3.14
CA SER A 338 -35.18 -6.72 3.34
C SER A 338 -35.05 -5.69 4.45
N GLY A 339 -34.02 -5.82 5.29
CA GLY A 339 -33.75 -4.85 6.35
C GLY A 339 -32.89 -3.69 5.88
N LEU A 340 -32.17 -3.87 4.78
CA LEU A 340 -31.22 -2.90 4.24
C LEU A 340 -31.06 -3.08 2.73
N LEU A 341 -30.84 -1.98 2.01
CA LEU A 341 -30.51 -1.97 0.60
C LEU A 341 -29.18 -1.22 0.39
N CYS A 342 -28.29 -1.79 -0.40
CA CYS A 342 -27.00 -1.23 -0.76
C CYS A 342 -26.97 -0.90 -2.26
N ILE A 343 -26.73 0.35 -2.63
CA ILE A 343 -26.52 0.77 -4.01
C ILE A 343 -25.01 0.88 -4.25
N GLY A 344 -24.47 0.14 -5.22
CA GLY A 344 -23.04 0.17 -5.55
C GLY A 344 -22.77 1.00 -6.79
N ALA A 345 -21.80 1.92 -6.71
CA ALA A 345 -21.33 2.72 -7.83
C ALA A 345 -19.81 2.88 -7.76
N VAL A 346 -19.11 2.39 -8.78
CA VAL A 346 -17.66 2.56 -8.95
C VAL A 346 -17.41 3.75 -9.88
N ALA A 347 -16.53 4.65 -9.47
CA ALA A 347 -16.13 5.82 -10.25
C ALA A 347 -15.06 5.48 -11.31
N PRO A 348 -14.95 6.28 -12.39
CA PRO A 348 -15.85 7.37 -12.79
C PRO A 348 -17.25 6.88 -13.22
N GLY A 349 -18.23 7.79 -13.18
CA GLY A 349 -19.63 7.48 -13.49
C GLY A 349 -20.46 6.99 -12.30
N GLY A 350 -21.66 6.47 -12.58
CA GLY A 350 -22.55 5.86 -11.58
C GLY A 350 -23.31 6.82 -10.64
N LEU A 351 -22.73 7.96 -10.24
CA LEU A 351 -23.31 8.86 -9.22
C LEU A 351 -24.75 9.32 -9.54
N ALA A 352 -25.00 9.75 -10.78
CA ALA A 352 -26.33 10.21 -11.19
C ALA A 352 -27.38 9.08 -11.12
N HIS A 353 -26.99 7.87 -11.51
CA HIS A 353 -27.85 6.68 -11.47
C HIS A 353 -28.10 6.22 -10.03
N ALA A 354 -27.04 6.18 -9.20
CA ALA A 354 -27.15 5.87 -7.78
C ALA A 354 -28.09 6.84 -7.07
N ARG A 355 -27.99 8.15 -7.36
CA ARG A 355 -28.88 9.17 -6.82
C ARG A 355 -30.33 8.98 -7.29
N TYR A 356 -30.54 8.66 -8.56
CA TYR A 356 -31.88 8.39 -9.12
C TYR A 356 -32.53 7.16 -8.47
N LEU A 357 -31.79 6.05 -8.34
CA LEU A 357 -32.23 4.83 -7.67
C LEU A 357 -32.55 5.08 -6.20
N CYS A 358 -31.67 5.78 -5.49
CA CYS A 358 -31.87 6.16 -4.09
C CYS A 358 -33.17 6.95 -3.89
N LYS A 359 -33.41 7.96 -4.73
CA LYS A 359 -34.64 8.77 -4.68
C LYS A 359 -35.90 7.94 -4.93
N ARG A 360 -35.87 7.04 -5.91
CA ARG A 360 -37.00 6.15 -6.22
C ARG A 360 -37.29 5.19 -5.07
N LEU A 361 -36.26 4.56 -4.53
CA LEU A 361 -36.38 3.62 -3.41
C LEU A 361 -36.87 4.31 -2.15
N ARG A 362 -36.35 5.49 -1.80
CA ARG A 362 -36.84 6.25 -0.64
C ARG A 362 -38.30 6.70 -0.79
N THR A 363 -38.72 7.03 -2.01
CA THR A 363 -40.12 7.42 -2.30
C THR A 363 -41.07 6.25 -2.07
N GLN A 364 -40.67 5.03 -2.44
CA GLN A 364 -41.51 3.83 -2.31
C GLN A 364 -41.39 3.15 -0.93
N PHE A 365 -40.23 3.27 -0.28
CA PHE A 365 -39.93 2.67 1.02
C PHE A 365 -39.35 3.72 1.98
N PRO A 366 -40.20 4.51 2.65
CA PRO A 366 -39.76 5.60 3.53
C PRO A 366 -38.87 5.14 4.69
N ASP A 367 -39.09 3.94 5.21
CA ASP A 367 -38.41 3.42 6.42
C ASP A 367 -37.21 2.49 6.11
N LEU A 368 -37.00 2.12 4.84
CA LEU A 368 -35.92 1.21 4.46
C LEU A 368 -34.55 1.87 4.65
N LYS A 369 -33.59 1.14 5.23
CA LYS A 369 -32.22 1.64 5.35
C LYS A 369 -31.48 1.52 4.02
N ILE A 370 -30.96 2.63 3.51
CA ILE A 370 -30.26 2.71 2.23
C ILE A 370 -28.81 3.11 2.46
N VAL A 371 -27.89 2.25 2.04
CA VAL A 371 -26.45 2.54 1.99
C VAL A 371 -26.05 2.73 0.54
N VAL A 372 -25.21 3.74 0.26
CA VAL A 372 -24.63 3.94 -1.06
C VAL A 372 -23.12 3.77 -0.99
N GLY A 373 -22.57 2.80 -1.71
CA GLY A 373 -21.15 2.67 -1.96
C GLY A 373 -20.77 3.50 -3.19
N LEU A 374 -19.99 4.56 -2.99
CA LEU A 374 -19.41 5.38 -4.06
C LEU A 374 -17.89 5.14 -4.09
N TRP A 375 -17.50 4.01 -4.66
CA TRP A 375 -16.14 3.49 -4.59
C TRP A 375 -15.23 4.06 -5.68
N GLY A 376 -13.94 4.21 -5.38
CA GLY A 376 -12.95 4.73 -6.34
C GLY A 376 -13.06 6.23 -6.65
N PHE A 377 -13.90 6.98 -5.93
CA PHE A 377 -14.15 8.40 -6.20
C PHE A 377 -13.02 9.31 -5.69
N LYS A 378 -12.50 10.19 -6.56
CA LYS A 378 -11.43 11.16 -6.25
C LYS A 378 -11.86 12.64 -6.31
N GLY A 379 -13.14 12.93 -6.58
CA GLY A 379 -13.67 14.29 -6.71
C GLY A 379 -14.08 14.94 -5.38
N GLU A 380 -14.95 15.97 -5.45
CA GLU A 380 -15.52 16.63 -4.26
C GLU A 380 -16.47 15.68 -3.50
N LEU A 381 -15.88 14.89 -2.60
CA LEU A 381 -16.57 13.88 -1.80
C LEU A 381 -17.68 14.46 -0.93
N ALA A 382 -17.50 15.69 -0.43
CA ALA A 382 -18.48 16.34 0.43
C ALA A 382 -19.79 16.64 -0.32
N GLU A 383 -19.70 17.26 -1.51
CA GLU A 383 -20.86 17.61 -2.32
C GLU A 383 -21.59 16.34 -2.83
N SER A 384 -20.82 15.35 -3.31
CA SER A 384 -21.39 14.08 -3.78
C SER A 384 -22.13 13.34 -2.65
N ARG A 385 -21.56 13.33 -1.45
CA ARG A 385 -22.18 12.74 -0.26
C ARG A 385 -23.45 13.48 0.13
N GLU A 386 -23.43 14.82 0.16
CA GLU A 386 -24.60 15.64 0.48
C GLU A 386 -25.74 15.40 -0.52
N SER A 387 -25.41 15.35 -1.81
CA SER A 387 -26.36 15.06 -2.91
C SER A 387 -27.03 13.69 -2.77
N LEU A 388 -26.29 12.66 -2.33
CA LEU A 388 -26.83 11.31 -2.09
C LEU A 388 -27.67 11.24 -0.82
N VAL A 389 -27.24 11.90 0.27
CA VAL A 389 -28.02 11.98 1.51
C VAL A 389 -29.33 12.73 1.27
N ALA A 390 -29.30 13.83 0.52
CA ALA A 390 -30.49 14.58 0.12
C ALA A 390 -31.44 13.75 -0.78
N ALA A 391 -30.91 12.76 -1.51
CA ALA A 391 -31.72 11.82 -2.28
C ALA A 391 -32.32 10.68 -1.44
N GLY A 392 -31.92 10.54 -0.17
CA GLY A 392 -32.47 9.58 0.78
C GLY A 392 -31.51 8.48 1.23
N ALA A 393 -30.20 8.62 1.03
CA ALA A 393 -29.22 7.67 1.57
C ALA A 393 -29.04 7.89 3.08
N ASP A 394 -29.07 6.81 3.87
CA ASP A 394 -28.75 6.86 5.31
C ASP A 394 -27.24 6.96 5.52
N GLN A 395 -26.44 6.21 4.75
CA GLN A 395 -24.98 6.26 4.78
C GLN A 395 -24.38 6.19 3.38
N VAL A 396 -23.18 6.80 3.25
CA VAL A 396 -22.40 6.79 2.02
C VAL A 396 -20.98 6.35 2.36
N GLY A 397 -20.51 5.28 1.75
CA GLY A 397 -19.16 4.72 1.92
C GLY A 397 -18.33 4.94 0.66
N ILE A 398 -17.04 5.20 0.82
CA ILE A 398 -16.11 5.49 -0.29
C ILE A 398 -15.11 4.35 -0.54
N THR A 399 -15.05 3.39 0.37
CA THR A 399 -14.33 2.12 0.24
C THR A 399 -15.26 0.97 0.62
N LEU A 400 -15.00 -0.24 0.13
CA LEU A 400 -15.78 -1.43 0.47
C LEU A 400 -15.72 -1.72 1.96
N LEU A 401 -14.54 -1.61 2.57
CA LEU A 401 -14.36 -1.80 4.02
C LEU A 401 -15.17 -0.80 4.83
N GLN A 402 -15.17 0.47 4.43
CA GLN A 402 -16.01 1.47 5.09
C GLN A 402 -17.49 1.13 4.91
N THR A 403 -17.94 0.79 3.69
CA THR A 403 -19.32 0.40 3.43
C THR A 403 -19.74 -0.82 4.27
N ARG A 404 -18.87 -1.83 4.39
CA ARG A 404 -19.07 -3.00 5.26
C ARG A 404 -19.32 -2.58 6.70
N ASP A 405 -18.48 -1.69 7.25
CA ASP A 405 -18.60 -1.23 8.63
C ASP A 405 -19.87 -0.40 8.85
N GLN A 406 -20.24 0.44 7.87
CA GLN A 406 -21.48 1.22 7.89
C GLN A 406 -22.73 0.33 7.87
N ILE A 407 -22.73 -0.73 7.05
CA ILE A 407 -23.78 -1.76 7.04
C ILE A 407 -23.85 -2.44 8.40
N GLY A 408 -22.71 -2.78 9.01
CA GLY A 408 -22.65 -3.35 10.35
C GLY A 408 -23.31 -2.46 11.41
N ASN A 409 -23.04 -1.16 11.37
CA ASN A 409 -23.63 -0.18 12.28
C ASN A 409 -25.15 -0.01 12.07
N LEU A 410 -25.62 0.04 10.83
CA LEU A 410 -27.05 0.12 10.53
C LEU A 410 -27.80 -1.16 10.88
N ALA A 411 -27.17 -2.32 10.70
CA ALA A 411 -27.75 -3.60 11.04
C ALA A 411 -28.09 -3.71 12.53
N GLN A 412 -27.31 -3.09 13.42
CA GLN A 412 -27.61 -3.03 14.86
C GLN A 412 -28.89 -2.24 15.18
N LEU A 413 -29.28 -1.30 14.32
CA LEU A 413 -30.50 -0.50 14.47
C LEU A 413 -31.74 -1.21 13.89
N VAL A 414 -31.53 -2.10 12.92
CA VAL A 414 -32.61 -2.83 12.21
C VAL A 414 -32.90 -4.16 12.88
N LEU A 415 -31.89 -4.85 13.41
CA LEU A 415 -32.07 -6.05 14.23
C LEU A 415 -32.62 -5.61 15.59
N PRO A 416 -33.80 -6.10 16.03
CA PRO A 416 -34.28 -5.78 17.36
C PRO A 416 -33.25 -6.28 18.37
N ALA A 417 -32.80 -5.39 19.27
CA ALA A 417 -32.08 -5.78 20.46
C ALA A 417 -32.84 -6.96 21.08
N SER A 418 -32.13 -8.07 21.30
CA SER A 418 -32.64 -9.24 21.99
C SER A 418 -33.51 -8.75 23.14
N ARG A 419 -34.83 -9.01 23.08
CA ARG A 419 -35.75 -8.68 24.16
C ARG A 419 -35.07 -9.16 25.44
N GLU A 420 -34.61 -8.23 26.26
CA GLU A 420 -34.37 -8.51 27.67
C GLU A 420 -35.60 -9.26 28.14
N VAL A 421 -35.36 -10.44 28.71
CA VAL A 421 -36.33 -11.20 29.45
C VAL A 421 -36.88 -10.23 30.49
N ARG A 422 -38.00 -9.61 30.15
CA ARG A 422 -38.79 -8.83 31.08
C ARG A 422 -39.38 -9.87 32.01
N ASP A 423 -38.64 -10.15 33.08
CA ASP A 423 -39.09 -10.97 34.19
C ASP A 423 -40.53 -10.55 34.51
N GLY A 424 -41.45 -11.44 34.14
CA GLY A 424 -42.85 -11.33 34.50
C GLY A 424 -42.96 -11.60 35.98
N ASN A 425 -42.64 -10.59 36.81
CA ASN A 425 -43.05 -10.60 38.21
C ASN A 425 -44.50 -10.07 38.28
N GLY A 426 -45.44 -10.95 37.95
CA GLY A 426 -46.84 -10.89 38.38
C GLY A 426 -47.02 -11.85 39.56
N PRO A 427 -47.89 -11.52 40.54
CA PRO A 427 -47.80 -12.05 41.90
C PRO A 427 -48.14 -13.54 41.98
N ALA A 428 -47.44 -14.24 42.87
CA ALA A 428 -47.66 -15.63 43.21
C ALA A 428 -49.09 -15.85 43.76
N GLU A 429 -49.92 -16.57 43.01
CA GLU A 429 -51.08 -17.26 43.56
C GLU A 429 -50.66 -18.62 44.11
N GLU A 430 -50.80 -18.76 45.42
CA GLU A 430 -50.80 -20.00 46.17
C GLU A 430 -51.72 -21.03 45.55
N SER A 431 -51.22 -22.24 45.27
CA SER A 431 -51.94 -23.49 45.59
C SER A 431 -51.15 -24.73 45.21
N ARG A 432 -50.59 -25.40 46.21
CA ARG A 432 -50.37 -26.85 46.21
C ARG A 432 -50.44 -27.36 47.64
N ASP A 433 -51.60 -27.86 48.03
CA ASP A 433 -51.62 -29.16 48.73
C ASP A 433 -53.02 -29.79 48.69
N GLN A 434 -53.15 -30.85 47.90
CA GLN A 434 -54.18 -31.89 48.06
C GLN A 434 -53.79 -33.08 47.18
N ARG A 435 -53.17 -34.10 47.78
CA ARG A 435 -53.26 -35.48 47.29
C ARG A 435 -54.09 -36.31 48.25
N HIS A 436 -55.07 -36.96 47.65
CA HIS A 436 -56.02 -37.92 48.20
C HIS A 436 -55.38 -39.07 48.98
N GLY A 437 -56.11 -39.54 49.99
CA GLY A 437 -55.92 -40.84 50.63
C GLY A 437 -57.03 -41.15 51.63
N SER A 438 -58.15 -41.66 51.12
CA SER A 438 -59.34 -42.06 51.88
C SER A 438 -59.10 -43.29 52.77
N SER A 439 -59.73 -43.27 53.96
CA SER A 439 -60.49 -44.37 54.56
C SER A 439 -59.98 -45.00 55.87
N ALA A 440 -60.83 -44.79 56.89
CA ALA A 440 -61.32 -45.78 57.87
C ALA A 440 -60.51 -46.15 59.13
N ARG A 441 -61.12 -45.73 60.24
CA ARG A 441 -61.51 -46.52 61.43
C ARG A 441 -60.44 -46.99 62.44
N SER A 442 -60.71 -46.53 63.68
CA SER A 442 -60.95 -47.35 64.88
C SER A 442 -59.83 -47.48 65.91
N GLY A 443 -60.17 -47.04 67.13
CA GLY A 443 -59.75 -47.66 68.41
C GLY A 443 -58.38 -47.23 68.92
N ARG A 444 -58.31 -46.40 69.96
CA ARG A 444 -58.30 -46.77 71.39
C ARG A 444 -56.97 -47.37 71.86
N GLU A 445 -56.46 -46.74 72.93
CA GLU A 445 -55.66 -47.34 74.01
C GLU A 445 -54.23 -47.76 73.60
N GLN A 446 -53.19 -47.65 74.41
CA GLN A 446 -52.94 -47.25 75.80
C GLN A 446 -51.40 -47.25 75.95
N ARG A 447 -50.90 -46.41 76.87
CA ARG A 447 -49.77 -46.65 77.80
C ARG A 447 -48.36 -46.96 77.25
N GLU A 448 -47.38 -46.17 77.70
CA GLU A 448 -46.30 -46.53 78.67
C GLU A 448 -45.33 -47.58 78.07
N ILE A 449 -44.02 -47.41 78.05
CA ILE A 449 -43.09 -46.95 79.10
C ILE A 449 -41.88 -46.32 78.42
#